data_AF-A0A397AXR4-F1
#
_entry.id   AF-A0A397AXR4-F1
#
_cell.length_a   1.000
_cell.length_b   1.000
_cell.length_c   1.000
_cell.angle_alpha   90.00
_cell.angle_beta   90.00
_cell.angle_gamma   90.00
#
_symmetry.space_group_name_H-M   'P 1'
#
loop_
_entity.id
_entity.type
_entity.pdbx_description
1 polymer ?
#
loop_
_entity_poly.entity_id
_entity_poly.type
_entity_poly.pdbx_seq_one_letter_code
_entity_poly.pdbx_strand_id
1 'polypeptide(L)'
;MYAPIRDVVYHYYEERPVVWERDWPQRYVIQQQSKRRIRALLGLPVTSNDYDTTNMSQFGLGHLRSMASFIEFSRIDPLAPKDGLNSQQFQNCGTLTYVEPTV
;
A
#
# COMPACT_ATOMS: atom_id res chain seq x y z
N MET A 1 7.16 -18.94 12.90
CA MET A 1 6.75 -18.32 14.18
C MET A 1 5.48 -17.54 13.90
N TYR A 2 4.32 -18.02 14.38
CA TYR A 2 3.02 -17.39 14.17
C TYR A 2 2.71 -16.48 15.37
N ALA A 3 2.49 -15.19 15.12
CA ALA A 3 2.19 -14.19 16.14
C ALA A 3 0.87 -13.49 15.77
N PRO A 4 -0.28 -13.95 16.28
CA PRO A 4 -1.61 -13.54 15.82
C PRO A 4 -2.00 -12.08 16.14
N ILE A 5 -1.14 -11.36 16.86
CA ILE A 5 -1.32 -9.96 17.27
C ILE A 5 -0.37 -9.00 16.54
N ARG A 6 0.41 -9.49 15.56
CA ARG A 6 1.32 -8.67 14.76
C ARG A 6 1.17 -9.04 13.30
N ASP A 7 0.60 -8.15 12.52
CA ASP A 7 0.65 -8.24 11.07
C ASP A 7 2.08 -7.95 10.62
N VAL A 8 2.78 -8.99 10.16
CA VAL A 8 4.08 -8.85 9.52
C VAL A 8 3.84 -8.77 8.03
N VAL A 9 3.88 -7.55 7.49
CA VAL A 9 3.76 -7.31 6.04
C VAL A 9 5.12 -7.56 5.39
N TYR A 10 5.27 -8.73 4.78
CA TYR A 10 6.43 -9.02 3.93
C TYR A 10 6.34 -8.20 2.64
N HIS A 11 7.27 -7.26 2.46
CA HIS A 11 7.41 -6.51 1.21
C HIS A 11 8.36 -7.28 0.28
N TYR A 12 7.83 -8.05 -0.67
CA TYR A 12 8.62 -8.70 -1.69
C TYR A 12 8.93 -7.72 -2.83
N TYR A 13 10.11 -7.11 -2.81
CA TYR A 13 10.59 -6.23 -3.88
C TYR A 13 11.76 -6.82 -4.67
N GLU A 14 12.30 -7.97 -4.26
CA GLU A 14 13.36 -8.69 -4.97
C GLU A 14 13.41 -10.18 -4.60
N GLU A 15 13.91 -11.01 -5.51
CA GLU A 15 14.15 -12.42 -5.27
C GLU A 15 15.46 -12.61 -4.48
N ARG A 16 15.35 -12.80 -3.16
CA ARG A 16 16.52 -13.02 -2.31
C ARG A 16 16.22 -13.87 -1.08
N PRO A 17 17.11 -14.80 -0.68
CA PRO A 17 16.94 -15.63 0.50
C PRO A 17 17.46 -14.95 1.78
N VAL A 18 17.02 -13.72 2.10
CA VAL A 18 17.42 -13.03 3.34
C VAL A 18 16.22 -12.43 4.07
N VAL A 19 16.23 -12.51 5.40
CA VAL A 19 15.20 -11.91 6.28
C VAL A 19 15.57 -10.49 6.71
N TRP A 20 16.87 -10.19 6.81
CA TRP A 20 17.39 -8.91 7.31
C TRP A 20 18.23 -8.20 6.25
N GLU A 21 17.97 -6.89 6.09
CA GLU A 21 18.69 -6.05 5.14
C GLU A 21 20.07 -5.67 5.68
N ARG A 22 21.11 -5.85 4.85
CA ARG A 22 22.49 -5.42 5.16
C ARG A 22 22.92 -4.16 4.41
N ASP A 23 22.23 -3.79 3.32
CA ASP A 23 22.64 -2.75 2.36
C ASP A 23 21.51 -1.74 2.05
N TRP A 24 21.06 -1.04 3.10
CA TRP A 24 19.91 -0.12 3.05
C TRP A 24 19.95 0.94 1.93
N PRO A 25 21.07 1.66 1.67
CA PRO A 25 21.11 2.72 0.67
C PRO A 25 20.82 2.24 -0.75
N GLN A 26 21.36 1.08 -1.14
CA GLN A 26 21.16 0.49 -2.46
C GLN A 26 19.72 -0.02 -2.62
N ARG A 27 19.15 -0.58 -1.54
CA ARG A 27 17.77 -1.08 -1.52
C ARG A 27 16.72 0.01 -1.51
N TYR A 28 17.03 1.16 -0.93
CA TYR A 28 16.13 2.31 -0.97
C TYR A 28 15.73 2.70 -2.39
N VAL A 29 16.66 2.60 -3.36
CA VAL A 29 16.40 2.90 -4.78
C VAL A 29 15.41 1.91 -5.39
N ILE A 30 15.62 0.61 -5.19
CA ILE A 30 14.72 -0.45 -5.67
C ILE A 30 13.34 -0.30 -5.01
N GLN A 31 13.30 -0.01 -3.72
CA GLN A 31 12.05 0.24 -2.98
C GLN A 31 11.29 1.44 -3.55
N GLN A 32 11.97 2.50 -4.02
CA GLN A 32 11.29 3.62 -4.66
C GLN A 32 10.57 3.19 -5.94
N GLN A 33 11.20 2.35 -6.76
CA GLN A 33 10.58 1.83 -7.98
C GLN A 33 9.36 0.97 -7.65
N SER A 34 9.48 0.04 -6.69
CA SER A 34 8.36 -0.77 -6.22
C SER A 34 7.22 0.09 -5.65
N LYS A 35 7.55 1.14 -4.88
CA LYS A 35 6.57 2.09 -4.35
C LYS A 35 5.82 2.81 -5.47
N ARG A 36 6.52 3.27 -6.52
CA ARG A 36 5.88 3.93 -7.68
C ARG A 36 5.00 2.95 -8.46
N ARG A 37 5.41 1.70 -8.62
CA ARG A 37 4.57 0.65 -9.23
C ARG A 37 3.24 0.49 -8.49
N ILE A 38 3.29 0.34 -7.16
CA ILE A 38 2.08 0.20 -6.34
C ILE A 38 1.18 1.43 -6.50
N ARG A 39 1.76 2.64 -6.46
CA ARG A 39 1.00 3.88 -6.70
C ARG A 39 0.32 3.87 -8.06
N ALA A 40 1.02 3.48 -9.12
CA ALA A 40 0.45 3.39 -10.46
C ALA A 40 -0.68 2.35 -10.56
N LEU A 41 -0.52 1.17 -9.95
CA LEU A 41 -1.57 0.14 -9.87
C LEU A 41 -2.84 0.61 -9.15
N LEU A 42 -2.67 1.51 -8.19
CA LEU A 42 -3.74 2.12 -7.41
C LEU A 42 -4.34 3.38 -8.07
N GLY A 43 -3.84 3.79 -9.24
CA GLY A 43 -4.26 5.02 -9.92
C GLY A 43 -3.79 6.32 -9.25
N LEU A 44 -2.78 6.25 -8.39
CA LEU A 44 -2.21 7.38 -7.67
C LEU A 44 -1.09 8.05 -8.48
N PRO A 45 -0.85 9.36 -8.31
CA PRO A 45 0.19 10.08 -9.04
C PRO A 45 1.58 9.55 -8.66
N VAL A 46 2.43 9.35 -9.67
CA VAL A 46 3.81 8.89 -9.54
C VAL A 46 4.78 10.02 -9.86
N THR A 47 5.95 10.02 -9.23
CA THR A 47 6.99 11.03 -9.44
C THR A 47 7.90 10.73 -10.63
N SER A 48 7.88 9.51 -11.15
CA SER A 48 8.67 9.03 -12.29
C SER A 48 8.05 7.73 -12.84
N ASN A 49 8.32 7.42 -14.11
CA ASN A 49 7.85 6.22 -14.81
C ASN A 49 8.94 5.14 -14.90
N ASP A 50 9.84 5.07 -13.93
CA ASP A 50 10.99 4.17 -13.85
C ASP A 50 10.69 2.84 -13.13
N TYR A 51 9.45 2.36 -13.20
CA TYR A 51 8.99 1.14 -12.53
C TYR A 51 8.54 0.08 -13.54
N ASP A 52 8.64 -1.19 -13.14
CA ASP A 52 8.22 -2.31 -13.98
C ASP A 52 6.70 -2.31 -14.22
N THR A 53 6.31 -2.32 -15.50
CA THR A 53 4.93 -2.26 -15.98
C THR A 53 4.38 -3.63 -16.39
N THR A 54 5.16 -4.69 -16.25
CA THR A 54 4.77 -6.06 -16.60
C THR A 54 3.51 -6.46 -15.83
N ASN A 55 2.51 -7.01 -16.52
CA ASN A 55 1.26 -7.51 -15.94
C ASN A 55 0.49 -6.52 -15.05
N MET A 56 0.65 -5.20 -15.22
CA MET A 56 -0.05 -4.22 -14.39
C MET A 56 -1.58 -4.38 -14.38
N SER A 57 -2.17 -4.80 -15.50
CA SER A 57 -3.61 -5.04 -15.61
C SER A 57 -4.11 -6.20 -14.74
N GLN A 58 -3.24 -7.12 -14.34
CA GLN A 58 -3.59 -8.27 -13.48
C GLN A 58 -3.53 -7.93 -12.00
N PHE A 59 -2.64 -7.00 -11.61
CA PHE A 59 -2.38 -6.65 -10.21
C PHE A 59 -2.98 -5.30 -9.79
N GLY A 60 -3.66 -4.62 -10.72
CA GLY A 60 -4.34 -3.35 -10.45
C GLY A 60 -5.60 -3.53 -9.62
N LEU A 61 -6.24 -2.41 -9.27
CA LEU A 61 -7.58 -2.43 -8.67
C LEU A 61 -8.56 -3.13 -9.63
N GLY A 62 -9.15 -4.23 -9.17
CA GLY A 62 -10.20 -4.93 -9.90
C GLY A 62 -11.50 -4.13 -9.95
N HIS A 63 -12.48 -4.63 -10.70
CA HIS A 63 -13.80 -4.00 -10.83
C HIS A 63 -14.68 -4.14 -9.57
N LEU A 64 -14.34 -5.05 -8.66
CA LEU A 64 -15.14 -5.34 -7.46
C LEU A 64 -14.91 -4.36 -6.30
N ARG A 65 -13.70 -3.80 -6.17
CA ARG A 65 -13.33 -2.92 -5.05
C ARG A 65 -12.54 -1.73 -5.59
N SER A 66 -13.23 -0.59 -5.68
CA SER A 66 -12.63 0.65 -6.16
C SER A 66 -11.79 1.33 -5.07
N MET A 67 -10.87 2.22 -5.48
CA MET A 67 -10.17 3.10 -4.54
C MET A 67 -11.14 3.97 -3.74
N ALA A 68 -12.23 4.44 -4.35
CA ALA A 68 -13.25 5.22 -3.66
C ALA A 68 -13.89 4.43 -2.50
N SER A 69 -14.24 3.15 -2.75
CA SER A 69 -14.77 2.26 -1.72
C SER A 69 -13.75 2.00 -0.59
N PHE A 70 -12.47 1.90 -0.93
CA PHE A 70 -11.40 1.79 0.07
C PHE A 70 -11.30 3.05 0.93
N ILE A 71 -11.33 4.24 0.33
CA ILE A 71 -11.28 5.53 1.04
C ILE A 71 -12.50 5.68 1.94
N GLU A 72 -13.70 5.34 1.46
CA GLU A 72 -14.94 5.39 2.24
C GLU A 72 -14.87 4.46 3.47
N PHE A 73 -14.44 3.22 3.26
CA PHE A 73 -14.32 2.23 4.33
C PHE A 73 -13.24 2.59 5.35
N SER A 74 -12.03 2.93 4.87
CA SER A 74 -10.87 3.17 5.72
C SER A 74 -10.79 4.58 6.27
N ARG A 75 -11.51 5.53 5.67
CA ARG A 75 -11.36 6.99 5.89
C ARG A 75 -9.93 7.49 5.66
N ILE A 76 -9.11 6.72 4.95
CA ILE A 76 -7.74 7.07 4.60
C ILE A 76 -7.74 7.61 3.18
N ASP A 77 -7.49 8.91 3.03
CA ASP A 77 -7.18 9.49 1.74
C ASP A 77 -5.67 9.36 1.44
N PRO A 78 -5.26 8.53 0.46
CA PRO A 78 -3.85 8.36 0.09
C PRO A 78 -3.23 9.61 -0.57
N LEU A 79 -4.03 10.63 -0.89
CA LEU A 79 -3.59 11.93 -1.39
C LEU A 79 -3.49 13.00 -0.29
N ALA A 80 -3.91 12.68 0.95
CA ALA A 80 -3.83 13.62 2.05
C ALA A 80 -2.38 14.09 2.28
N PRO A 81 -2.14 15.39 2.47
CA PRO A 81 -0.81 15.91 2.77
C PRO A 81 -0.34 15.33 4.11
N LYS A 82 0.95 15.00 4.20
CA LYS A 82 1.53 14.52 5.46
C LYS A 82 1.45 15.61 6.54
N ASP A 83 0.83 15.29 7.67
CA ASP A 83 0.71 16.17 8.84
C ASP A 83 1.93 16.04 9.75
N GLY A 84 3.06 16.57 9.29
CA GLY A 84 4.28 16.69 10.09
C GLY A 84 4.75 15.37 10.73
N LEU A 85 4.73 15.32 12.07
CA LEU A 85 5.11 14.15 12.89
C LEU A 85 3.91 13.42 13.49
N ASN A 86 2.69 13.76 13.09
CA ASN A 86 1.48 13.15 13.62
C ASN A 86 1.39 11.68 13.21
N SER A 87 1.77 10.77 14.11
CA SER A 87 1.67 9.32 13.90
C SER A 87 0.22 8.81 13.87
N GLN A 88 -0.75 9.66 14.23
CA GLN A 88 -2.17 9.35 14.28
C GLN A 88 -2.97 10.04 13.16
N GLN A 89 -2.30 10.56 12.12
CA GLN A 89 -2.93 11.25 11.00
C GLN A 89 -4.10 10.47 10.36
N PHE A 90 -4.04 9.13 10.39
CA PHE A 90 -5.05 8.24 9.84
C PHE A 90 -5.75 7.40 10.91
N GLN A 91 -6.04 7.98 12.08
CA GLN A 91 -6.78 7.29 13.13
C GLN A 91 -8.24 7.04 12.71
N ASN A 92 -8.51 5.85 12.19
CA ASN A 92 -9.87 5.39 11.85
C ASN A 92 -10.53 4.59 12.99
N CYS A 93 -10.08 4.75 14.23
CA CYS A 93 -10.72 4.13 15.39
C CYS A 93 -12.06 4.82 15.68
N GLY A 94 -13.11 4.42 14.97
CA GLY A 94 -14.50 4.82 15.21
C GLY A 94 -15.41 3.62 15.41
N THR A 95 -16.65 3.85 15.81
CA THR A 95 -17.66 2.80 15.91
C THR A 95 -17.93 2.23 14.51
N LEU A 96 -17.58 0.97 14.28
CA LEU A 96 -17.88 0.26 13.05
C LEU A 96 -19.39 -0.06 13.01
N THR A 97 -20.08 0.39 11.97
CA THR A 97 -21.47 0.04 11.70
C THR A 97 -21.52 -1.07 10.67
N TYR A 98 -22.26 -2.14 10.94
CA TYR A 98 -22.48 -3.21 9.99
C TYR A 98 -23.23 -2.67 8.76
N VAL A 99 -22.73 -2.97 7.56
CA VAL A 99 -23.38 -2.64 6.29
C VAL A 99 -23.87 -3.95 5.68
N GLU A 100 -25.18 -4.10 5.54
CA GLU A 100 -25.76 -5.27 4.88
C GLU A 100 -25.38 -5.29 3.39
N PRO A 101 -24.92 -6.43 2.84
CA PRO A 101 -24.60 -6.53 1.42
C PRO A 101 -25.90 -6.37 0.60
N THR A 102 -25.91 -5.40 -0.31
CA THR A 102 -26.99 -5.27 -1.30
C THR A 102 -26.88 -6.43 -2.29
N VAL A 103 -27.93 -7.23 -2.37
CA VAL A 103 -28.09 -8.36 -3.31
C VAL A 103 -28.44 -7.84 -4.70
#